data_AF-A0A2K1YTY7-F1
#
_entry.id   AF-A0A2K1YTY7-F1
#
_cell.length_a   1.000
_cell.length_b   1.000
_cell.length_c   1.000
_cell.angle_alpha   90.00
_cell.angle_beta   90.00
_cell.angle_gamma   90.00
#
_symmetry.space_group_name_H-M   'P 1'
#
loop_
_entity.id
_entity.type
_entity.pdbx_description
1 polymer ?
#
loop_
_entity_poly.entity_id
_entity_poly.type
_entity_poly.pdbx_seq_one_letter_code
_entity_poly.pdbx_strand_id
1 'polypeptide(L)'
;MGFHCPGLETKGKSYLKPQSLGEGKDNQASFSLEAFQVLKQYEKRVKHLNKEKLEEPSNIIERNSADVLALSTEEIIKVATETSLEYHLQRSDNLSSLSFGCAPFVLTSDGVKYVELIQFLIAAAEKVGQQQFDHVSEMLSMCDQMSSATGNPVQRIVYYFTGALRERIDRETGKITPRGLFTISSNVEEAMVSLSPAILECHQRMPFCQIAQLTGIQAIVESAADAKRLHVIDLKIDSGVQWIALMQALAARNDCPTELLKITAFGTTSMSKIQETGKRLAQFAETVNLPFSFNLVMVLNINDLKKESFDIEAGEFIAVYSSLFLKNLLAQPKCLESLMRVIRDLRPEIMVITEPEANHNSQAFKDRFVETLLYFSAIFDCLEACMDRSDPSRMGAEGLYLSYAIKNSIAKEGKERTFECVKIDYWRAYLAEFGMEETELSMTSLYQAIQVVKKFACGSYCTLDMNGKCLIIGWKGTPINSLSVWKFC
;
A
#
# COMPACT_ATOMS: atom_id res chain seq x y z
N MET A 1 -61.01 22.06 -27.39
CA MET A 1 -61.72 21.95 -26.10
C MET A 1 -60.65 21.67 -25.06
N GLY A 2 -60.26 22.52 -24.12
CA GLY A 2 -60.79 23.74 -23.54
C GLY A 2 -60.19 23.75 -22.14
N PHE A 3 -59.28 24.69 -21.88
CA PHE A 3 -58.47 24.86 -20.67
C PHE A 3 -59.30 24.93 -19.37
N HIS A 4 -58.76 24.43 -18.25
CA HIS A 4 -58.61 25.24 -17.02
C HIS A 4 -57.74 24.58 -15.94
N CYS A 5 -56.58 25.18 -15.67
CA CYS A 5 -56.08 25.41 -14.30
C CYS A 5 -56.64 26.76 -13.82
N PRO A 6 -56.79 27.02 -12.50
CA PRO A 6 -55.67 27.59 -11.73
C PRO A 6 -55.59 27.22 -10.23
N GLY A 7 -54.42 27.43 -9.60
CA GLY A 7 -54.32 27.73 -8.17
C GLY A 7 -53.14 27.10 -7.40
N LEU A 8 -51.99 27.78 -7.39
CA LEU A 8 -50.89 27.70 -6.40
C LEU A 8 -51.42 28.02 -4.97
N GLU A 9 -50.80 27.79 -3.80
CA GLU A 9 -49.41 27.68 -3.32
C GLU A 9 -49.55 27.31 -1.81
N THR A 10 -48.74 26.45 -1.16
CA THR A 10 -47.49 26.83 -0.48
C THR A 10 -46.94 25.63 0.32
N LYS A 11 -45.63 25.70 0.56
CA LYS A 11 -44.69 24.71 1.09
C LYS A 11 -44.90 24.30 2.56
N GLY A 12 -44.54 23.07 2.88
CA GLY A 12 -44.20 22.63 4.24
C GLY A 12 -43.27 21.41 4.20
N LYS A 13 -41.96 21.65 4.42
CA LYS A 13 -40.92 20.61 4.57
C LYS A 13 -41.18 19.81 5.85
N SER A 14 -41.31 18.49 5.76
CA SER A 14 -41.31 17.59 6.92
C SER A 14 -39.89 17.06 7.17
N TYR A 15 -39.37 17.41 8.35
CA TYR A 15 -38.22 16.77 8.97
C TYR A 15 -38.62 15.37 9.43
N LEU A 16 -37.94 14.32 8.95
CA LEU A 16 -38.04 12.98 9.50
C LEU A 16 -36.84 12.72 10.43
N LYS A 17 -37.18 12.39 11.68
CA LYS A 17 -36.28 11.96 12.77
C LYS A 17 -35.55 10.65 12.41
N PRO A 18 -34.35 10.42 12.97
CA PRO A 18 -33.64 9.16 12.80
C PRO A 18 -34.31 8.04 13.60
N GLN A 19 -34.63 6.93 12.92
CA GLN A 19 -35.05 5.69 13.56
C GLN A 19 -33.82 4.96 14.12
N SER A 20 -34.00 4.46 15.34
CA SER A 20 -33.06 3.71 16.16
C SER A 20 -32.48 2.49 15.45
N LEU A 21 -31.14 2.48 15.28
CA LEU A 21 -30.37 1.29 14.99
C LEU A 21 -30.47 0.33 16.18
N GLY A 22 -30.86 -0.92 15.87
CA GLY A 22 -30.81 -2.04 16.79
C GLY A 22 -29.41 -2.25 17.34
N GLU A 23 -29.38 -2.64 18.60
CA GLU A 23 -28.20 -2.85 19.44
C GLU A 23 -27.11 -3.65 18.71
N GLY A 24 -25.95 -3.00 18.56
CA GLY A 24 -24.75 -3.62 18.04
C GLY A 24 -24.29 -4.73 18.97
N LYS A 25 -24.16 -5.94 18.42
CA LYS A 25 -23.29 -6.94 19.03
C LYS A 25 -21.86 -6.44 18.94
N ASP A 26 -21.19 -6.48 20.09
CA ASP A 26 -19.82 -6.10 20.32
C ASP A 26 -18.88 -6.51 19.17
N ASN A 27 -18.32 -5.50 18.49
CA ASN A 27 -17.02 -5.64 17.83
C ASN A 27 -15.96 -5.60 18.94
N GLN A 28 -15.89 -6.69 19.72
CA GLN A 28 -14.65 -7.03 20.40
C GLN A 28 -13.59 -7.21 19.30
N ALA A 29 -12.49 -6.46 19.41
CA ALA A 29 -11.34 -6.60 18.55
C ALA A 29 -11.05 -8.10 18.36
N SER A 30 -11.09 -8.59 17.12
CA SER A 30 -10.69 -9.96 16.82
C SER A 30 -9.18 -10.02 16.95
N PHE A 31 -8.72 -10.30 18.17
CA PHE A 31 -7.34 -10.61 18.53
C PHE A 31 -6.83 -11.75 17.65
N SER A 32 -5.64 -11.59 17.09
CA SER A 32 -5.12 -12.51 16.10
C SER A 32 -4.53 -13.76 16.78
N LEU A 33 -5.12 -14.91 16.43
CA LEU A 33 -4.56 -16.24 16.67
C LEU A 33 -3.15 -16.39 16.03
N GLU A 34 -2.75 -15.48 15.15
CA GLU A 34 -1.65 -15.63 14.21
C GLU A 34 -0.28 -15.34 14.83
N ALA A 35 -0.11 -14.38 15.73
CA ALA A 35 1.19 -14.18 16.36
C ALA A 35 1.49 -15.18 17.46
N PHE A 36 0.47 -15.64 18.18
CA PHE A 36 0.61 -16.82 19.04
C PHE A 36 0.95 -18.07 18.21
N GLN A 37 0.44 -18.16 16.97
CA GLN A 37 0.89 -19.17 16.01
C GLN A 37 2.32 -18.93 15.52
N VAL A 38 2.75 -17.69 15.23
CA VAL A 38 4.14 -17.34 14.86
C VAL A 38 5.10 -17.76 15.97
N LEU A 39 4.79 -17.40 17.22
CA LEU A 39 5.57 -17.79 18.40
C LEU A 39 5.60 -19.30 18.62
N LYS A 40 4.47 -20.00 18.45
CA LYS A 40 4.41 -21.48 18.50
C LYS A 40 5.19 -22.14 17.36
N GLN A 41 5.15 -21.57 16.15
CA GLN A 41 5.91 -22.06 15.00
C GLN A 41 7.42 -21.86 15.24
N TYR A 42 7.81 -20.72 15.79
CA TYR A 42 9.17 -20.43 16.19
C TYR A 42 9.66 -21.38 17.29
N GLU A 43 8.88 -21.57 18.35
CA GLU A 43 9.18 -22.50 19.43
C GLU A 43 9.32 -23.95 18.92
N LYS A 44 8.46 -24.37 17.99
CA LYS A 44 8.57 -25.68 17.31
C LYS A 44 9.85 -25.79 16.48
N ARG A 45 10.21 -24.76 15.71
CA ARG A 45 11.44 -24.74 14.89
C ARG A 45 12.70 -24.84 15.76
N VAL A 46 12.76 -24.09 16.86
CA VAL A 46 13.87 -24.15 17.82
C VAL A 46 13.96 -25.52 18.52
N LYS A 47 12.82 -26.10 18.94
CA LYS A 47 12.78 -27.45 19.52
C LYS A 47 13.22 -28.54 18.54
N HIS A 48 12.88 -28.40 17.26
CA HIS A 48 13.28 -29.36 16.22
C HIS A 48 14.79 -29.34 15.97
N LEU A 49 15.40 -28.15 15.84
CA LEU A 49 16.85 -27.97 15.68
C LEU A 49 17.65 -28.49 16.88
N ASN A 50 17.12 -28.36 18.10
CA ASN A 50 17.75 -28.91 19.29
C ASN A 50 17.65 -30.44 19.38
N LYS A 51 16.64 -31.04 18.73
CA LYS A 51 16.46 -32.50 18.66
C LYS A 51 17.36 -33.14 17.60
N GLU A 52 17.54 -32.50 16.45
CA GLU A 52 18.46 -32.96 15.39
C GLU A 52 19.93 -32.90 15.83
N LYS A 53 20.30 -31.99 16.75
CA LYS A 53 21.64 -31.93 17.36
C LYS A 53 21.97 -33.10 18.30
N LEU A 54 21.00 -33.94 18.67
CA LEU A 54 21.18 -35.05 19.63
C LEU A 54 21.28 -36.44 18.98
N GLU A 55 21.09 -36.57 17.66
CA GLU A 55 20.96 -37.89 17.01
C GLU A 55 22.01 -38.24 15.93
N GLU A 56 23.01 -37.40 15.62
CA GLU A 56 24.07 -37.77 14.65
C GLU A 56 25.48 -37.87 15.25
N PRO A 57 26.16 -39.02 15.13
CA PRO A 57 27.58 -39.13 15.44
C PRO A 57 28.44 -38.66 14.25
N SER A 58 29.09 -37.51 14.46
CA SER A 58 30.38 -37.06 13.88
C SER A 58 30.70 -37.48 12.44
N ASN A 59 30.38 -36.60 11.47
CA ASN A 59 31.22 -36.27 10.31
C ASN A 59 30.53 -35.19 9.44
N ILE A 60 30.55 -33.92 9.87
CA ILE A 60 30.01 -32.82 9.06
C ILE A 60 30.90 -31.57 9.19
N ILE A 61 31.25 -31.03 8.03
CA ILE A 61 31.79 -29.69 7.76
C ILE A 61 31.19 -28.67 8.72
N GLU A 62 32.03 -27.86 9.37
CA GLU A 62 31.62 -26.76 10.26
C GLU A 62 30.62 -25.82 9.56
N ARG A 63 29.32 -26.08 9.73
CA ARG A 63 28.27 -25.06 9.59
C ARG A 63 28.18 -24.34 10.92
N ASN A 64 28.60 -23.08 10.92
CA ASN A 64 28.60 -22.19 12.07
C ASN A 64 27.29 -22.27 12.87
N SER A 65 27.42 -22.40 14.19
CA SER A 65 26.35 -22.45 15.18
C SER A 65 25.62 -21.12 15.41
N ALA A 66 25.51 -20.27 14.37
CA ALA A 66 24.91 -18.93 14.42
C ALA A 66 23.46 -18.87 13.93
N ASP A 67 22.90 -19.96 13.37
CA ASP A 67 21.49 -20.03 12.94
C ASP A 67 20.53 -20.34 14.11
N VAL A 68 20.63 -19.59 15.21
CA VAL A 68 19.44 -19.36 16.04
C VAL A 68 18.61 -18.36 15.26
N LEU A 69 17.58 -18.84 14.56
CA LEU A 69 16.69 -18.03 13.70
C LEU A 69 16.34 -16.71 14.41
N ALA A 70 16.93 -15.57 14.03
CA ALA A 70 16.53 -14.29 14.58
C ALA A 70 15.12 -13.98 14.06
N LEU A 71 14.22 -13.48 14.92
CA LEU A 71 12.92 -12.97 14.45
C LEU A 71 13.17 -11.88 13.40
N SER A 72 12.36 -11.89 12.36
CA SER A 72 12.36 -10.83 11.37
C SER A 72 11.78 -9.54 11.93
N THR A 73 11.99 -8.42 11.22
CA THR A 73 11.60 -7.10 11.74
C THR A 73 10.10 -6.99 11.94
N GLU A 74 9.36 -7.54 10.99
CA GLU A 74 7.90 -7.59 11.03
C GLU A 74 7.39 -8.46 12.21
N GLU A 75 8.03 -9.60 12.47
CA GLU A 75 7.71 -10.47 13.62
C GLU A 75 8.02 -9.79 14.96
N ILE A 76 9.16 -9.09 15.07
CA ILE A 76 9.52 -8.31 16.26
C ILE A 76 8.45 -7.26 16.55
N ILE A 77 7.99 -6.54 15.52
CA ILE A 77 7.00 -5.48 15.66
C ILE A 77 5.62 -6.05 16.00
N LYS A 78 5.22 -7.18 15.42
CA LYS A 78 4.00 -7.91 15.80
C LYS A 78 4.02 -8.30 17.27
N VAL A 79 5.08 -8.96 17.73
CA VAL A 79 5.26 -9.36 19.13
C VAL A 79 5.22 -8.15 20.07
N ALA A 80 5.92 -7.06 19.73
CA ALA A 80 5.92 -5.84 20.54
C ALA A 80 4.55 -5.16 20.61
N THR A 81 3.80 -5.17 19.51
CA THR A 81 2.45 -4.61 19.44
C THR A 81 1.49 -5.37 20.35
N GLU A 82 1.51 -6.70 20.28
CA GLU A 82 0.61 -7.55 21.06
C GLU A 82 0.91 -7.52 22.55
N THR A 83 2.18 -7.65 22.91
CA THR A 83 2.61 -7.56 24.32
C THR A 83 2.27 -6.19 24.92
N SER A 84 2.33 -5.12 24.12
CA SER A 84 1.85 -3.79 24.55
C SER A 84 0.34 -3.78 24.81
N LEU A 85 -0.46 -4.39 23.93
CA LEU A 85 -1.92 -4.49 24.08
C LEU A 85 -2.33 -5.32 25.31
N GLU A 86 -1.68 -6.47 25.54
CA GLU A 86 -1.93 -7.32 26.72
C GLU A 86 -1.62 -6.60 28.03
N TYR A 87 -0.50 -5.86 28.08
CA TYR A 87 -0.15 -5.03 29.22
C TYR A 87 -1.22 -3.96 29.52
N HIS A 88 -1.80 -3.34 28.48
CA HIS A 88 -2.89 -2.38 28.65
C HIS A 88 -4.18 -3.00 29.20
N LEU A 89 -4.52 -4.22 28.78
CA LEU A 89 -5.69 -4.94 29.30
C LEU A 89 -5.50 -5.30 30.78
N GLN A 90 -4.30 -5.73 31.18
CA GLN A 90 -3.97 -6.07 32.57
C GLN A 90 -3.87 -4.83 33.49
N ARG A 91 -3.51 -3.66 32.96
CA ARG A 91 -3.45 -2.39 33.70
C ARG A 91 -4.82 -1.86 34.14
N SER A 92 -5.92 -2.45 33.68
CA SER A 92 -7.24 -2.19 34.28
C SER A 92 -7.35 -2.68 35.72
N ASP A 93 -6.44 -3.55 36.19
CA ASP A 93 -6.52 -4.17 37.51
C ASP A 93 -5.38 -3.87 38.50
N ASN A 94 -4.24 -3.25 38.17
CA ASN A 94 -3.29 -2.73 39.19
C ASN A 94 -2.19 -1.81 38.60
N LEU A 95 -1.80 -0.79 39.37
CA LEU A 95 -0.84 0.26 39.00
C LEU A 95 0.46 0.12 39.80
N SER A 96 1.55 -0.36 39.18
CA SER A 96 2.95 0.06 39.44
C SER A 96 3.98 -0.90 38.80
N SER A 97 5.01 -0.30 38.19
CA SER A 97 6.14 -0.89 37.44
C SER A 97 5.89 -1.15 35.94
N LEU A 98 6.56 -0.37 35.08
CA LEU A 98 6.74 -0.63 33.65
C LEU A 98 7.82 -1.71 33.47
N SER A 99 7.63 -2.87 34.08
CA SER A 99 8.38 -4.06 33.69
C SER A 99 7.54 -4.75 32.62
N PHE A 100 7.89 -4.52 31.35
CA PHE A 100 7.32 -5.28 30.24
C PHE A 100 7.85 -6.71 30.36
N GLY A 101 7.18 -7.52 31.19
CA GLY A 101 7.52 -8.90 31.40
C GLY A 101 7.34 -9.68 30.11
N CYS A 102 8.41 -9.82 29.33
CA CYS A 102 8.47 -10.79 28.25
C CYS A 102 8.47 -12.19 28.91
N ALA A 103 7.29 -12.76 29.17
CA ALA A 103 7.15 -14.16 29.59
C ALA A 103 7.77 -15.09 28.51
N PRO A 104 8.18 -16.33 28.84
CA PRO A 104 9.48 -16.91 28.48
C PRO A 104 9.63 -17.26 26.99
N PHE A 105 9.84 -16.24 26.15
CA PHE A 105 10.27 -16.43 24.77
C PHE A 105 11.80 -16.45 24.76
N VAL A 106 12.39 -17.52 24.20
CA VAL A 106 13.85 -17.61 23.99
C VAL A 106 14.21 -16.70 22.82
N LEU A 107 14.16 -15.39 23.05
CA LEU A 107 14.67 -14.38 22.14
C LEU A 107 16.17 -14.24 22.33
N THR A 108 16.88 -13.85 21.26
CA THR A 108 18.27 -13.41 21.40
C THR A 108 18.31 -12.14 22.27
N SER A 109 19.43 -11.87 22.93
CA SER A 109 19.59 -10.63 23.73
C SER A 109 19.27 -9.37 22.93
N ASP A 110 19.57 -9.36 21.63
CA ASP A 110 19.25 -8.23 20.76
C ASP A 110 17.77 -8.21 20.34
N GLY A 111 17.13 -9.37 20.14
CA GLY A 111 15.70 -9.47 19.89
C GLY A 111 14.86 -8.88 21.02
N VAL A 112 15.23 -9.13 22.28
CA VAL A 112 14.57 -8.53 23.46
C VAL A 112 14.67 -7.01 23.43
N LYS A 113 15.88 -6.46 23.19
CA LYS A 113 16.10 -5.01 23.11
C LYS A 113 15.27 -4.35 22.00
N TYR A 114 15.12 -5.03 20.86
CA TYR A 114 14.31 -4.51 19.75
C TYR A 114 12.81 -4.54 20.04
N VAL A 115 12.32 -5.58 20.71
CA VAL A 115 10.93 -5.62 21.18
C VAL A 115 10.67 -4.47 22.15
N GLU A 116 11.55 -4.28 23.15
CA GLU A 116 11.46 -3.18 24.12
C GLU A 116 11.49 -1.80 23.43
N LEU A 117 12.37 -1.61 22.45
CA LEU A 117 12.46 -0.37 21.67
C LEU A 117 11.13 -0.04 20.95
N ILE A 118 10.48 -1.04 20.35
CA ILE A 118 9.18 -0.84 19.71
C ILE A 118 8.08 -0.58 20.74
N GLN A 119 8.10 -1.26 21.90
CA GLN A 119 7.18 -0.97 22.99
C GLN A 119 7.31 0.48 23.48
N PHE A 120 8.54 1.00 23.62
CA PHE A 120 8.78 2.41 23.93
C PHE A 120 8.18 3.33 22.87
N LEU A 121 8.37 3.01 21.59
CA LEU A 121 7.81 3.80 20.49
C LEU A 121 6.27 3.82 20.51
N ILE A 122 5.62 2.67 20.74
CA ILE A 122 4.16 2.55 20.83
C ILE A 122 3.63 3.33 22.04
N ALA A 123 4.28 3.19 23.20
CA ALA A 123 3.90 3.91 24.41
C ALA A 123 4.09 5.43 24.25
N ALA A 124 5.14 5.87 23.54
CA ALA A 124 5.33 7.28 23.21
C ALA A 124 4.19 7.80 22.31
N ALA A 125 3.80 7.04 21.29
CA ALA A 125 2.67 7.38 20.42
C ALA A 125 1.36 7.49 21.21
N GLU A 126 1.10 6.58 22.14
CA GLU A 126 -0.09 6.67 23.00
C GLU A 126 -0.10 7.98 23.81
N LYS A 127 1.04 8.35 24.42
CA LYS A 127 1.17 9.58 25.19
C LYS A 127 0.98 10.84 24.33
N VAL A 128 1.50 10.84 23.11
CA VAL A 128 1.25 11.89 22.12
C VAL A 128 -0.24 11.99 21.78
N GLY A 129 -0.91 10.86 21.53
CA GLY A 129 -2.36 10.84 21.28
C GLY A 129 -3.20 11.36 22.45
N GLN A 130 -2.70 11.24 23.68
CA GLN A 130 -3.30 11.78 24.91
C GLN A 130 -2.89 13.24 25.20
N GLN A 131 -2.15 13.90 24.30
CA GLN A 131 -1.58 15.25 24.47
C GLN A 131 -0.66 15.40 25.70
N GLN A 132 -0.05 14.31 26.17
CA GLN A 132 0.85 14.30 27.32
C GLN A 132 2.30 14.57 26.91
N PHE A 133 2.56 15.67 26.19
CA PHE A 133 3.85 15.93 25.54
C PHE A 133 5.05 16.04 26.50
N ASP A 134 4.84 16.54 27.71
CA ASP A 134 5.90 16.70 28.72
C ASP A 134 6.53 15.36 29.13
N HIS A 135 5.78 14.26 29.02
CA HIS A 135 6.21 12.91 29.39
C HIS A 135 6.82 12.13 28.22
N VAL A 136 6.82 12.68 27.01
CA VAL A 136 7.22 11.98 25.78
C VAL A 136 8.70 12.20 25.44
N SER A 137 9.30 13.30 25.91
CA SER A 137 10.66 13.70 25.55
C SER A 137 11.71 12.63 25.88
N GLU A 138 11.64 12.03 27.08
CA GLU A 138 12.56 10.98 27.52
C GLU A 138 12.42 9.71 26.66
N MET A 139 11.19 9.28 26.38
CA MET A 139 10.91 8.09 25.57
C MET A 139 11.41 8.26 24.13
N LEU A 140 11.19 9.41 23.51
CA LEU A 140 11.71 9.69 22.17
C LEU A 140 13.23 9.87 22.17
N SER A 141 13.84 10.33 23.27
CA SER A 141 15.30 10.38 23.41
C SER A 141 15.91 8.97 23.46
N MET A 142 15.27 8.03 24.15
CA MET A 142 15.67 6.61 24.10
C MET A 142 15.54 6.03 22.70
N CYS A 143 14.44 6.34 22.00
CA CYS A 143 14.24 5.91 20.61
C CYS A 143 15.36 6.44 19.71
N ASP A 144 15.72 7.72 19.81
CA ASP A 144 16.82 8.30 19.04
C ASP A 144 18.14 7.57 19.27
N GLN A 145 18.49 7.30 20.53
CA GLN A 145 19.76 6.66 20.89
C GLN A 145 19.93 5.26 20.29
N MET A 146 18.81 4.56 20.07
CA MET A 146 18.82 3.18 19.57
C MET A 146 18.43 3.07 18.08
N SER A 147 17.93 4.16 17.48
CA SER A 147 17.53 4.21 16.07
C SER A 147 18.68 4.63 15.14
N SER A 148 18.55 4.30 13.85
CA SER A 148 19.53 4.68 12.84
C SER A 148 18.91 4.56 11.46
N ALA A 149 19.10 5.57 10.60
CA ALA A 149 18.62 5.57 9.22
C ALA A 149 19.34 4.53 8.33
N THR A 150 20.51 4.04 8.73
CA THR A 150 21.31 3.06 7.96
C THR A 150 21.50 1.74 8.71
N GLY A 151 20.91 1.62 9.89
CA GLY A 151 20.99 0.44 10.74
C GLY A 151 20.18 -0.75 10.22
N ASN A 152 19.93 -1.71 11.12
CA ASN A 152 19.00 -2.80 10.82
C ASN A 152 17.55 -2.25 10.68
N PRO A 153 16.61 -3.02 10.10
CA PRO A 153 15.32 -2.47 9.72
C PRO A 153 14.47 -2.00 10.92
N VAL A 154 14.58 -2.64 12.10
CA VAL A 154 13.94 -2.13 13.34
C VAL A 154 14.44 -0.72 13.64
N GLN A 155 15.76 -0.50 13.61
CA GLN A 155 16.36 0.81 13.87
C GLN A 155 15.93 1.86 12.84
N ARG A 156 15.81 1.47 11.57
CA ARG A 156 15.35 2.37 10.49
C ARG A 156 13.89 2.76 10.68
N ILE A 157 13.02 1.80 10.99
CA ILE A 157 11.59 2.06 11.29
C ILE A 157 11.47 3.03 12.47
N VAL A 158 12.15 2.72 13.59
CA VAL A 158 12.10 3.57 14.79
C VAL A 158 12.58 4.99 14.47
N TYR A 159 13.63 5.13 13.65
CA TYR A 159 14.13 6.43 13.22
C TYR A 159 13.05 7.27 12.52
N TYR A 160 12.38 6.71 11.51
CA TYR A 160 11.35 7.44 10.75
C TYR A 160 10.09 7.72 11.57
N PHE A 161 9.62 6.75 12.37
CA PHE A 161 8.43 6.95 13.21
C PHE A 161 8.67 7.92 14.36
N THR A 162 9.86 7.91 14.98
CA THR A 162 10.26 8.91 15.98
C THR A 162 10.27 10.31 15.38
N GLY A 163 10.84 10.47 14.18
CA GLY A 163 10.80 11.74 13.45
C GLY A 163 9.37 12.22 13.16
N ALA A 164 8.46 11.31 12.81
CA ALA A 164 7.06 11.65 12.56
C ALA A 164 6.30 12.04 13.84
N LEU A 165 6.55 11.37 14.97
CA LEU A 165 5.98 11.73 16.28
C LEU A 165 6.46 13.12 16.73
N ARG A 166 7.74 13.44 16.54
CA ARG A 166 8.25 14.79 16.83
C ARG A 166 7.59 15.86 15.99
N GLU A 167 7.48 15.62 14.68
CA GLU A 167 6.79 16.57 13.80
C GLU A 167 5.33 16.79 14.24
N ARG A 168 4.66 15.73 14.71
CA ARG A 168 3.31 15.85 15.28
C ARG A 168 3.30 16.75 16.52
N ILE A 169 4.18 16.50 17.49
CA ILE A 169 4.29 17.30 18.72
C ILE A 169 4.58 18.77 18.37
N ASP A 170 5.50 19.03 17.46
CA ASP A 170 5.87 20.38 17.06
C ASP A 170 4.72 21.11 16.36
N ARG A 171 3.86 20.40 15.62
CA ARG A 171 2.61 20.96 15.05
C ARG A 171 1.58 21.26 16.14
N GLU A 172 1.30 20.29 17.02
CA GLU A 172 0.28 20.43 18.06
C GLU A 172 0.66 21.46 19.13
N THR A 173 1.96 21.68 19.36
CA THR A 173 2.49 22.74 20.24
C THR A 173 2.69 24.10 19.53
N GLY A 174 2.42 24.18 18.22
CA GLY A 174 2.53 25.43 17.45
C GLY A 174 3.95 25.88 17.12
N LYS A 175 4.97 25.02 17.30
CA LYS A 175 6.37 25.31 16.91
C LYS A 175 6.55 25.32 15.39
N ILE A 176 5.79 24.50 14.67
CA ILE A 176 5.75 24.51 13.19
C ILE A 176 4.54 25.34 12.75
N THR A 177 4.79 26.41 12.01
CA THR A 177 3.72 27.25 11.45
C THR A 177 3.21 26.72 10.10
N PRO A 178 1.92 26.93 9.76
CA PRO A 178 1.34 26.54 8.46
C PRO A 178 2.11 27.04 7.24
N ARG A 179 2.83 28.16 7.34
CA ARG A 179 3.58 28.75 6.23
C ARG A 179 4.87 27.99 5.91
N GLY A 180 5.58 27.48 6.92
CA GLY A 180 6.77 26.63 6.71
C GLY A 180 6.41 25.28 6.07
N LEU A 181 5.17 24.83 6.28
CA LEU A 181 4.65 23.55 5.78
C LEU A 181 4.41 23.53 4.26
N PHE A 182 3.91 24.62 3.68
CA PHE A 182 3.73 24.72 2.23
C PHE A 182 5.07 24.64 1.47
N THR A 183 6.11 25.31 1.97
CA THR A 183 7.45 25.29 1.38
C THR A 183 8.12 23.91 1.48
N ILE A 184 7.90 23.18 2.60
CA ILE A 184 8.42 21.81 2.74
C ILE A 184 7.69 20.86 1.79
N SER A 185 6.35 20.97 1.66
CA SER A 185 5.58 20.08 0.78
C SER A 185 5.96 20.23 -0.70
N SER A 186 6.15 21.47 -1.19
CA SER A 186 6.57 21.70 -2.58
C SER A 186 7.96 21.13 -2.87
N ASN A 187 8.89 21.26 -1.93
CA ASN A 187 10.25 20.74 -2.08
C ASN A 187 10.28 19.21 -2.07
N VAL A 188 9.36 18.56 -1.33
CA VAL A 188 9.27 17.10 -1.31
C VAL A 188 8.71 16.55 -2.62
N GLU A 189 7.69 17.18 -3.21
CA GLU A 189 7.17 16.74 -4.51
C GLU A 189 8.25 16.82 -5.60
N GLU A 190 9.02 17.91 -5.65
CA GLU A 190 10.16 18.05 -6.57
C GLU A 190 11.26 17.02 -6.30
N ALA A 191 11.57 16.74 -5.02
CA ALA A 191 12.56 15.73 -4.64
C ALA A 191 12.10 14.29 -4.95
N MET A 192 10.81 13.96 -4.81
CA MET A 192 10.25 12.66 -5.21
C MET A 192 10.33 12.48 -6.73
N VAL A 193 10.14 13.57 -7.47
CA VAL A 193 10.33 13.61 -8.92
C VAL A 193 11.81 13.40 -9.30
N SER A 194 12.79 13.91 -8.54
CA SER A 194 14.20 13.66 -8.85
C SER A 194 14.64 12.22 -8.49
N LEU A 195 14.06 11.62 -7.44
CA LEU A 195 14.32 10.24 -7.02
C LEU A 195 13.49 9.17 -7.74
N SER A 196 12.74 9.53 -8.78
CA SER A 196 11.95 8.54 -9.54
C SER A 196 12.75 7.31 -10.01
N PRO A 197 14.04 7.41 -10.40
CA PRO A 197 14.86 6.22 -10.72
C PRO A 197 15.09 5.28 -9.54
N ALA A 198 15.40 5.81 -8.35
CA ALA A 198 15.61 5.02 -7.14
C ALA A 198 14.32 4.30 -6.69
N ILE A 199 13.18 5.01 -6.78
CA ILE A 199 11.87 4.43 -6.47
C ILE A 199 11.52 3.32 -7.47
N LEU A 200 11.81 3.53 -8.76
CA LEU A 200 11.61 2.53 -9.80
C LEU A 200 12.46 1.27 -9.57
N GLU A 201 13.74 1.44 -9.23
CA GLU A 201 14.62 0.32 -8.91
C GLU A 201 14.11 -0.46 -7.69
N CYS A 202 13.59 0.25 -6.69
CA CYS A 202 12.94 -0.39 -5.55
C CYS A 202 11.72 -1.21 -5.96
N HIS A 203 10.84 -0.61 -6.77
CA HIS A 203 9.64 -1.27 -7.29
C HIS A 203 9.97 -2.52 -8.14
N GLN A 204 11.07 -2.51 -8.87
CA GLN A 204 11.51 -3.64 -9.70
C GLN A 204 12.08 -4.81 -8.89
N ARG A 205 12.73 -4.52 -7.75
CA ARG A 205 13.33 -5.55 -6.89
C ARG A 205 12.40 -6.05 -5.78
N MET A 206 11.31 -5.34 -5.49
CA MET A 206 10.30 -5.81 -4.54
C MET A 206 9.31 -6.79 -5.21
N PRO A 207 9.15 -8.02 -4.69
CA PRO A 207 8.32 -9.04 -5.32
C PRO A 207 6.85 -8.64 -5.39
N PHE A 208 6.26 -8.07 -4.33
CA PHE A 208 4.83 -7.72 -4.33
C PHE A 208 4.46 -6.67 -5.38
N CYS A 209 5.39 -5.78 -5.73
CA CYS A 209 5.21 -4.80 -6.81
C CYS A 209 5.14 -5.49 -8.17
N GLN A 210 6.08 -6.40 -8.43
CA GLN A 210 6.13 -7.14 -9.69
C GLN A 210 4.98 -8.14 -9.83
N ILE A 211 4.54 -8.76 -8.72
CA ILE A 211 3.38 -9.65 -8.69
C ILE A 211 2.13 -8.89 -9.11
N ALA A 212 1.83 -7.75 -8.47
CA ALA A 212 0.66 -6.95 -8.78
C ALA A 212 0.68 -6.49 -10.25
N GLN A 213 1.81 -5.93 -10.68
CA GLN A 213 1.99 -5.41 -12.03
C GLN A 213 1.77 -6.50 -13.10
N LEU A 214 2.48 -7.61 -13.03
CA LEU A 214 2.45 -8.63 -14.08
C LEU A 214 1.15 -9.45 -14.06
N THR A 215 0.54 -9.64 -12.89
CA THR A 215 -0.78 -10.29 -12.79
C THR A 215 -1.88 -9.38 -13.34
N GLY A 216 -1.81 -8.08 -13.06
CA GLY A 216 -2.75 -7.10 -13.62
C GLY A 216 -2.66 -6.99 -15.14
N ILE A 217 -1.44 -6.98 -15.70
CA ILE A 217 -1.23 -7.03 -17.15
C ILE A 217 -1.79 -8.33 -17.74
N GLN A 218 -1.55 -9.46 -17.08
CA GLN A 218 -2.07 -10.75 -17.53
C GLN A 218 -3.60 -10.76 -17.61
N ALA A 219 -4.29 -10.14 -16.65
CA ALA A 219 -5.74 -9.98 -16.69
C ALA A 219 -6.22 -9.13 -17.88
N ILE A 220 -5.48 -8.08 -18.27
CA ILE A 220 -5.78 -7.29 -19.47
C ILE A 220 -5.56 -8.14 -20.74
N VAL A 221 -4.42 -8.83 -20.84
CA VAL A 221 -4.07 -9.67 -22.00
C VAL A 221 -5.17 -10.72 -22.26
N GLU A 222 -5.64 -11.38 -21.21
CA GLU A 222 -6.69 -12.40 -21.30
C GLU A 222 -8.05 -11.81 -21.67
N SER A 223 -8.41 -10.67 -21.07
CA SER A 223 -9.69 -10.03 -21.37
C SER A 223 -9.74 -9.49 -22.80
N ALA A 224 -8.58 -9.12 -23.36
CA ALA A 224 -8.42 -8.62 -24.72
C ALA A 224 -7.98 -9.71 -25.72
N ALA A 225 -8.16 -11.00 -25.41
CA ALA A 225 -7.65 -12.13 -26.21
C ALA A 225 -8.19 -12.17 -27.65
N ASP A 226 -9.42 -11.70 -27.87
CA ASP A 226 -10.06 -11.63 -29.20
C ASP A 226 -9.99 -10.21 -29.79
N ALA A 227 -9.53 -9.23 -29.04
CA ALA A 227 -9.42 -7.85 -29.49
C ALA A 227 -8.19 -7.65 -30.37
N LYS A 228 -8.41 -7.06 -31.55
CA LYS A 228 -7.34 -6.63 -32.46
C LYS A 228 -6.85 -5.21 -32.18
N ARG A 229 -7.72 -4.37 -31.62
CA ARG A 229 -7.43 -2.99 -31.27
C ARG A 229 -7.61 -2.84 -29.76
N LEU A 230 -6.52 -2.60 -29.05
CA LEU A 230 -6.52 -2.44 -27.60
C LEU A 230 -6.15 -1.00 -27.25
N HIS A 231 -7.00 -0.35 -26.48
CA HIS A 231 -6.77 0.97 -25.91
C HIS A 231 -6.63 0.87 -24.40
N VAL A 232 -5.41 1.06 -23.90
CA VAL A 232 -5.14 1.13 -22.47
C VAL A 232 -5.14 2.58 -22.00
N ILE A 233 -5.96 2.88 -21.00
CA ILE A 233 -5.97 4.15 -20.28
C ILE A 233 -5.24 3.95 -18.96
N ASP A 234 -4.02 4.48 -18.85
CA ASP A 234 -3.21 4.42 -17.64
C ASP A 234 -3.42 5.69 -16.80
N LEU A 235 -4.00 5.53 -15.62
CA LEU A 235 -4.27 6.64 -14.71
C LEU A 235 -3.01 7.20 -14.04
N LYS A 236 -1.89 6.47 -14.09
CA LYS A 236 -0.61 6.87 -13.52
C LYS A 236 0.56 6.10 -14.15
N ILE A 237 0.97 6.54 -15.34
CA ILE A 237 1.92 5.77 -16.16
C ILE A 237 3.32 5.58 -15.55
N ASP A 238 3.77 6.50 -14.69
CA ASP A 238 5.09 6.51 -14.07
C ASP A 238 6.19 6.22 -15.12
N SER A 239 6.88 5.06 -15.04
CA SER A 239 7.94 4.67 -15.99
C SER A 239 7.44 3.97 -17.26
N GLY A 240 6.19 3.51 -17.29
CA GLY A 240 5.60 2.74 -18.38
C GLY A 240 6.10 1.29 -18.50
N VAL A 241 6.92 0.79 -17.55
CA VAL A 241 7.50 -0.56 -17.64
C VAL A 241 6.46 -1.69 -17.74
N GLN A 242 5.26 -1.49 -17.15
CA GLN A 242 4.12 -2.37 -17.29
C GLN A 242 3.69 -2.58 -18.75
N TRP A 243 3.83 -1.54 -19.57
CA TRP A 243 3.43 -1.58 -20.97
C TRP A 243 4.44 -2.26 -21.87
N ILE A 244 5.72 -2.31 -21.47
CA ILE A 244 6.72 -3.14 -22.12
C ILE A 244 6.31 -4.62 -22.03
N ALA A 245 5.91 -5.08 -20.84
CA ALA A 245 5.46 -6.45 -20.65
C ALA A 245 4.15 -6.75 -21.41
N LEU A 246 3.20 -5.80 -21.47
CA LEU A 246 2.01 -5.92 -22.31
C LEU A 246 2.38 -6.04 -23.80
N MET A 247 3.25 -5.17 -24.32
CA MET A 247 3.68 -5.19 -25.72
C MET A 247 4.34 -6.52 -26.09
N GLN A 248 5.18 -7.08 -25.21
CA GLN A 248 5.78 -8.40 -25.40
C GLN A 248 4.72 -9.50 -25.46
N ALA A 249 3.73 -9.47 -24.56
CA ALA A 249 2.65 -10.44 -24.56
C ALA A 249 1.78 -10.34 -25.83
N LEU A 250 1.49 -9.11 -26.30
CA LEU A 250 0.72 -8.87 -27.51
C LEU A 250 1.48 -9.29 -28.77
N ALA A 251 2.78 -8.99 -28.86
CA ALA A 251 3.62 -9.38 -29.99
C ALA A 251 3.78 -10.91 -30.10
N ALA A 252 3.64 -11.66 -29.00
CA ALA A 252 3.68 -13.11 -28.98
C ALA A 252 2.34 -13.80 -29.36
N ARG A 253 1.25 -13.03 -29.55
CA ARG A 253 -0.06 -13.59 -29.93
C ARG A 253 -0.10 -13.97 -31.41
N ASN A 254 -0.27 -15.26 -31.69
CA ASN A 254 -0.40 -15.77 -33.06
C ASN A 254 -1.85 -15.82 -33.55
N ASP A 255 -2.79 -16.16 -32.67
CA ASP A 255 -4.19 -16.45 -33.07
C ASP A 255 -5.00 -15.19 -33.41
N CYS A 256 -4.64 -14.06 -32.80
CA CYS A 256 -5.28 -12.76 -33.03
C CYS A 256 -4.20 -11.65 -33.03
N PRO A 257 -3.60 -11.35 -34.20
CA PRO A 257 -2.60 -10.31 -34.33
C PRO A 257 -3.15 -8.93 -33.93
N THR A 258 -2.35 -8.17 -33.19
CA THR A 258 -2.72 -6.81 -32.77
C THR A 258 -2.58 -5.83 -33.94
N GLU A 259 -3.69 -5.23 -34.35
CA GLU A 259 -3.75 -4.19 -35.39
C GLU A 259 -3.36 -2.81 -34.84
N LEU A 260 -3.66 -2.53 -33.57
CA LEU A 260 -3.24 -1.30 -32.89
C LEU A 260 -3.25 -1.48 -31.36
N LEU A 261 -2.14 -1.11 -30.72
CA LEU A 261 -2.09 -0.79 -29.29
C LEU A 261 -2.07 0.73 -29.10
N LYS A 262 -3.10 1.29 -28.48
CA LYS A 262 -3.19 2.69 -28.07
C LYS A 262 -2.99 2.78 -26.56
N ILE A 263 -2.08 3.64 -26.10
CA ILE A 263 -1.91 3.93 -24.67
C ILE A 263 -2.20 5.41 -24.45
N THR A 264 -3.20 5.70 -23.64
CA THR A 264 -3.49 7.06 -23.16
C THR A 264 -3.02 7.18 -21.73
N ALA A 265 -2.01 8.02 -21.49
CA ALA A 265 -1.55 8.36 -20.16
C ALA A 265 -2.31 9.57 -19.62
N PHE A 266 -2.89 9.44 -18.43
CA PHE A 266 -3.47 10.55 -17.68
C PHE A 266 -2.41 11.20 -16.77
N GLY A 267 -2.42 12.52 -16.68
CA GLY A 267 -1.54 13.25 -15.78
C GLY A 267 -2.12 14.59 -15.32
N THR A 268 -1.79 14.98 -14.08
CA THR A 268 -2.07 16.32 -13.56
C THR A 268 -0.83 17.20 -13.51
N THR A 269 0.35 16.58 -13.51
CA THR A 269 1.66 17.22 -13.43
C THR A 269 2.68 16.45 -14.29
N SER A 270 3.91 16.97 -14.39
CA SER A 270 5.05 16.27 -15.02
C SER A 270 4.87 15.86 -16.49
N MET A 271 4.19 16.70 -17.29
CA MET A 271 3.94 16.49 -18.72
C MET A 271 5.18 16.02 -19.51
N SER A 272 6.33 16.68 -19.33
CA SER A 272 7.57 16.35 -20.05
C SER A 272 8.04 14.92 -19.81
N LYS A 273 7.94 14.44 -18.56
CA LYS A 273 8.31 13.07 -18.19
C LYS A 273 7.37 12.04 -18.79
N ILE A 274 6.07 12.32 -18.77
CA ILE A 274 5.08 11.43 -19.37
C ILE A 274 5.29 11.33 -20.88
N GLN A 275 5.59 12.44 -21.55
CA GLN A 275 5.95 12.45 -22.98
C GLN A 275 7.24 11.66 -23.25
N GLU A 276 8.25 11.75 -22.38
CA GLU A 276 9.46 10.94 -22.48
C GLU A 276 9.17 9.44 -22.31
N THR A 277 8.30 9.06 -21.37
CA THR A 277 7.78 7.69 -21.26
C THR A 277 7.10 7.25 -22.55
N GLY A 278 6.20 8.07 -23.11
CA GLY A 278 5.54 7.76 -24.38
C GLY A 278 6.51 7.53 -25.55
N LYS A 279 7.55 8.37 -25.66
CA LYS A 279 8.62 8.19 -26.68
C LYS A 279 9.37 6.87 -26.51
N ARG A 280 9.73 6.52 -25.27
CA ARG A 280 10.43 5.26 -24.97
C ARG A 280 9.55 4.04 -25.29
N LEU A 281 8.26 4.12 -24.98
CA LEU A 281 7.30 3.07 -25.33
C LEU A 281 7.11 2.92 -26.84
N ALA A 282 7.04 4.03 -27.58
CA ALA A 282 6.96 3.99 -29.04
C ALA A 282 8.19 3.34 -29.67
N GLN A 283 9.39 3.72 -29.20
CA GLN A 283 10.65 3.09 -29.63
C GLN A 283 10.67 1.58 -29.32
N PHE A 284 10.20 1.17 -28.14
CA PHE A 284 10.13 -0.26 -27.81
C PHE A 284 9.14 -1.00 -28.71
N ALA A 285 7.96 -0.43 -28.97
CA ALA A 285 6.95 -1.03 -29.85
C ALA A 285 7.49 -1.28 -31.26
N GLU A 286 8.31 -0.37 -31.81
CA GLU A 286 9.02 -0.57 -33.08
C GLU A 286 9.93 -1.80 -33.04
N THR A 287 10.67 -2.02 -31.94
CA THR A 287 11.59 -3.18 -31.83
C THR A 287 10.88 -4.54 -31.84
N VAL A 288 9.61 -4.58 -31.46
CA VAL A 288 8.77 -5.79 -31.47
C VAL A 288 7.77 -5.81 -32.63
N ASN A 289 7.89 -4.87 -33.59
CA ASN A 289 7.00 -4.72 -34.75
C ASN A 289 5.51 -4.61 -34.39
N LEU A 290 5.20 -3.92 -33.28
CA LEU A 290 3.82 -3.74 -32.81
C LEU A 290 3.29 -2.37 -33.25
N PRO A 291 2.18 -2.28 -34.01
CA PRO A 291 1.53 -1.01 -34.30
C PRO A 291 1.09 -0.30 -33.02
N PHE A 292 1.57 0.92 -32.82
CA PHE A 292 1.44 1.62 -31.54
C PHE A 292 1.09 3.10 -31.69
N SER A 293 0.24 3.59 -30.79
CA SER A 293 -0.06 5.01 -30.63
C SER A 293 -0.02 5.40 -29.15
N PHE A 294 0.50 6.60 -28.87
CA PHE A 294 0.56 7.15 -27.53
C PHE A 294 -0.15 8.50 -27.46
N ASN A 295 -1.10 8.60 -26.54
CA ASN A 295 -1.84 9.81 -26.25
C ASN A 295 -1.56 10.28 -24.82
N LEU A 296 -1.60 11.59 -24.61
CA LEU A 296 -1.43 12.20 -23.30
C LEU A 296 -2.61 13.12 -22.99
N VAL A 297 -3.29 12.84 -21.88
CA VAL A 297 -4.37 13.67 -21.35
C VAL A 297 -3.87 14.40 -20.10
N MET A 298 -3.68 15.71 -20.23
CA MET A 298 -3.27 16.57 -19.12
C MET A 298 -4.43 17.45 -18.64
N VAL A 299 -4.70 17.46 -17.34
CA VAL A 299 -5.64 18.39 -16.70
C VAL A 299 -5.05 18.96 -15.42
N LEU A 300 -5.24 20.25 -15.15
CA LEU A 300 -4.80 20.83 -13.87
C LEU A 300 -5.68 20.38 -12.71
N ASN A 301 -6.97 20.18 -12.99
CA ASN A 301 -7.97 19.71 -12.04
C ASN A 301 -8.72 18.53 -12.65
N ILE A 302 -8.82 17.43 -11.91
CA ILE A 302 -9.53 16.21 -12.34
C ILE A 302 -10.99 16.48 -12.69
N ASN A 303 -11.60 17.51 -12.09
CA ASN A 303 -12.98 17.88 -12.42
C ASN A 303 -13.14 18.46 -13.84
N ASP A 304 -12.05 18.87 -14.50
CA ASP A 304 -12.06 19.35 -15.88
C ASP A 304 -11.91 18.21 -16.90
N LEU A 305 -11.66 16.98 -16.42
CA LEU A 305 -11.51 15.79 -17.25
C LEU A 305 -12.84 15.44 -17.94
N LYS A 306 -12.78 15.12 -19.23
CA LYS A 306 -13.94 14.75 -20.03
C LYS A 306 -13.65 13.50 -20.85
N LYS A 307 -14.68 12.73 -21.18
CA LYS A 307 -14.53 11.51 -21.99
C LYS A 307 -13.94 11.80 -23.37
N GLU A 308 -14.25 12.97 -23.95
CA GLU A 308 -13.77 13.37 -25.27
C GLU A 308 -12.25 13.55 -25.32
N SER A 309 -11.61 13.76 -24.17
CA SER A 309 -10.15 13.88 -24.06
C SER A 309 -9.42 12.58 -24.38
N PHE A 310 -10.08 11.43 -24.27
CA PHE A 310 -9.44 10.12 -24.46
C PHE A 310 -9.44 9.65 -25.91
N ASP A 311 -10.14 10.32 -26.83
CA ASP A 311 -10.12 10.01 -28.26
C ASP A 311 -10.42 8.53 -28.54
N ILE A 312 -11.53 8.03 -27.99
CA ILE A 312 -11.95 6.63 -28.17
C ILE A 312 -12.48 6.42 -29.59
N GLU A 313 -11.98 5.39 -30.28
CA GLU A 313 -12.43 5.01 -31.62
C GLU A 313 -13.38 3.79 -31.57
N ALA A 314 -14.25 3.66 -32.57
CA ALA A 314 -15.17 2.53 -32.64
C ALA A 314 -14.42 1.20 -32.82
N GLY A 315 -14.80 0.18 -32.04
CA GLY A 315 -14.20 -1.16 -32.12
C GLY A 315 -12.88 -1.32 -31.33
N GLU A 316 -12.49 -0.33 -30.54
CA GLU A 316 -11.41 -0.48 -29.56
C GLU A 316 -11.91 -1.25 -28.33
N PHE A 317 -11.13 -2.23 -27.88
CA PHE A 317 -11.26 -2.78 -26.54
C PHE A 317 -10.56 -1.82 -25.57
N ILE A 318 -11.28 -1.29 -24.59
CA ILE A 318 -10.81 -0.28 -23.65
C ILE A 318 -10.52 -0.94 -22.30
N ALA A 319 -9.26 -0.86 -21.88
CA ALA A 319 -8.80 -1.27 -20.56
C ALA A 319 -8.38 -0.05 -19.74
N VAL A 320 -8.93 0.12 -18.54
CA VAL A 320 -8.43 1.13 -17.58
C VAL A 320 -7.49 0.46 -16.61
N TYR A 321 -6.31 1.05 -16.40
CA TYR A 321 -5.33 0.56 -15.45
C TYR A 321 -5.06 1.62 -14.38
N SER A 322 -5.20 1.23 -13.12
CA SER A 322 -4.96 2.08 -11.96
C SER A 322 -4.05 1.36 -10.97
N SER A 323 -2.84 1.86 -10.78
CA SER A 323 -1.92 1.34 -9.77
C SER A 323 -1.53 2.44 -8.79
N LEU A 324 -1.90 2.25 -7.52
CA LEU A 324 -1.61 3.14 -6.39
C LEU A 324 -2.01 4.60 -6.64
N PHE A 325 -3.11 4.80 -7.39
CA PHE A 325 -3.54 6.11 -7.88
C PHE A 325 -4.81 6.60 -7.19
N LEU A 326 -5.85 5.77 -7.10
CA LEU A 326 -7.15 6.16 -6.53
C LEU A 326 -7.02 6.55 -5.06
N LYS A 327 -6.13 5.90 -4.30
CA LYS A 327 -5.84 6.29 -2.91
C LYS A 327 -5.50 7.77 -2.75
N ASN A 328 -4.84 8.38 -3.74
CA ASN A 328 -4.44 9.79 -3.67
C ASN A 328 -5.64 10.75 -3.81
N LEU A 329 -6.81 10.23 -4.21
CA LEU A 329 -8.05 10.98 -4.36
C LEU A 329 -9.04 10.76 -3.21
N LEU A 330 -8.72 9.93 -2.21
CA LEU A 330 -9.58 9.70 -1.04
C LEU A 330 -9.83 10.99 -0.25
N ALA A 331 -8.79 11.82 -0.08
CA ALA A 331 -8.91 13.15 0.53
C ALA A 331 -9.61 14.19 -0.38
N GLN A 332 -9.93 13.82 -1.63
CA GLN A 332 -10.56 14.66 -2.65
C GLN A 332 -11.78 13.95 -3.26
N PRO A 333 -12.84 13.67 -2.47
CA PRO A 333 -13.95 12.81 -2.89
C PRO A 333 -14.66 13.31 -4.16
N LYS A 334 -14.74 14.63 -4.37
CA LYS A 334 -15.30 15.22 -5.60
C LYS A 334 -14.47 14.87 -6.84
N CYS A 335 -13.14 14.90 -6.72
CA CYS A 335 -12.24 14.54 -7.82
C CYS A 335 -12.34 13.05 -8.13
N LEU A 336 -12.39 12.19 -7.11
CA LEU A 336 -12.59 10.75 -7.28
C LEU A 336 -13.93 10.46 -7.97
N GLU A 337 -15.00 11.08 -7.50
CA GLU A 337 -16.34 10.92 -8.08
C GLU A 337 -16.40 11.39 -9.54
N SER A 338 -15.80 12.55 -9.85
CA SER A 338 -15.71 13.06 -11.23
C SER A 338 -14.92 12.13 -12.15
N LEU A 339 -13.78 11.61 -11.69
CA LEU A 339 -13.01 10.62 -12.44
C LEU A 339 -13.81 9.35 -12.71
N MET A 340 -14.49 8.80 -11.70
CA MET A 340 -15.29 7.59 -11.86
C MET A 340 -16.48 7.80 -12.82
N ARG A 341 -17.10 8.99 -12.83
CA ARG A 341 -18.10 9.34 -13.84
C ARG A 341 -17.53 9.31 -15.26
N VAL A 342 -16.34 9.88 -15.47
CA VAL A 342 -15.68 9.84 -16.77
C VAL A 342 -15.35 8.40 -17.18
N ILE A 343 -14.80 7.59 -16.28
CA ILE A 343 -14.50 6.18 -16.53
C ILE A 343 -15.77 5.41 -16.92
N ARG A 344 -16.89 5.63 -16.23
CA ARG A 344 -18.18 5.05 -16.61
C ARG A 344 -18.65 5.48 -18.00
N ASP A 345 -18.47 6.76 -18.33
CA ASP A 345 -18.86 7.29 -19.64
C ASP A 345 -17.99 6.77 -20.79
N LEU A 346 -16.74 6.37 -20.49
CA LEU A 346 -15.84 5.67 -21.42
C LEU A 346 -16.26 4.22 -21.69
N ARG A 347 -17.02 3.60 -20.77
CA ARG A 347 -17.51 2.21 -20.85
C ARG A 347 -16.41 1.18 -21.11
N PRO A 348 -15.35 1.13 -20.28
CA PRO A 348 -14.30 0.14 -20.46
C PRO A 348 -14.80 -1.28 -20.26
N GLU A 349 -14.26 -2.20 -21.04
CA GLU A 349 -14.50 -3.64 -20.94
C GLU A 349 -13.86 -4.24 -19.69
N ILE A 350 -12.81 -3.59 -19.16
CA ILE A 350 -12.12 -3.99 -17.95
C ILE A 350 -11.45 -2.79 -17.26
N MET A 351 -11.49 -2.77 -15.93
CA MET A 351 -10.66 -1.91 -15.10
C MET A 351 -9.84 -2.75 -14.12
N VAL A 352 -8.51 -2.61 -14.16
CA VAL A 352 -7.60 -3.28 -13.24
C VAL A 352 -7.11 -2.27 -12.20
N ILE A 353 -7.28 -2.61 -10.93
CA ILE A 353 -6.97 -1.73 -9.80
C ILE A 353 -6.01 -2.42 -8.85
N THR A 354 -4.87 -1.78 -8.57
CA THR A 354 -3.96 -2.14 -7.49
C THR A 354 -3.92 -1.02 -6.46
N GLU A 355 -4.25 -1.32 -5.21
CA GLU A 355 -4.17 -0.36 -4.09
C GLU A 355 -3.54 -0.99 -2.84
N PRO A 356 -2.99 -0.20 -1.90
CA PRO A 356 -2.48 -0.71 -0.63
C PRO A 356 -3.58 -1.38 0.19
N GLU A 357 -3.30 -2.56 0.73
CA GLU A 357 -4.23 -3.30 1.58
C GLU A 357 -4.02 -2.96 3.07
N ALA A 358 -4.24 -1.69 3.41
CA ALA A 358 -4.06 -1.18 4.78
C ALA A 358 -5.17 -0.21 5.16
N ASN A 359 -5.53 -0.16 6.45
CA ASN A 359 -6.49 0.83 6.97
C ASN A 359 -5.77 1.88 7.81
N HIS A 360 -5.29 2.93 7.16
CA HIS A 360 -4.67 4.07 7.85
C HIS A 360 -5.69 5.14 8.24
N ASN A 361 -6.99 4.83 8.25
CA ASN A 361 -8.08 5.82 8.43
C ASN A 361 -8.81 5.70 9.78
N SER A 362 -8.24 5.00 10.77
CA SER A 362 -8.80 5.00 12.12
C SER A 362 -8.84 6.41 12.71
N GLN A 363 -9.96 6.75 13.34
CA GLN A 363 -10.15 8.03 14.05
C GLN A 363 -9.27 8.11 15.30
N ALA A 364 -9.04 6.96 15.95
CA ALA A 364 -8.15 6.88 17.10
C ALA A 364 -6.68 6.92 16.62
N PHE A 365 -5.91 7.89 17.12
CA PHE A 365 -4.51 8.05 16.74
C PHE A 365 -3.67 6.81 17.04
N LYS A 366 -3.87 6.18 18.21
CA LYS A 366 -3.13 4.98 18.62
C LYS A 366 -3.31 3.84 17.63
N ASP A 367 -4.56 3.53 17.28
CA ASP A 367 -4.88 2.45 16.35
C ASP A 367 -4.28 2.74 14.97
N ARG A 368 -4.43 3.98 14.48
CA ARG A 368 -3.82 4.40 13.23
C ARG A 368 -2.29 4.26 13.28
N PHE A 369 -1.66 4.64 14.39
CA PHE A 369 -0.21 4.53 14.56
C PHE A 369 0.25 3.07 14.47
N VAL A 370 -0.42 2.16 15.17
CA VAL A 370 -0.10 0.73 15.18
C VAL A 370 -0.30 0.09 13.81
N GLU A 371 -1.43 0.34 13.15
CA GLU A 371 -1.70 -0.15 11.78
C GLU A 371 -0.64 0.36 10.80
N THR A 372 -0.29 1.66 10.87
CA THR A 372 0.77 2.24 10.04
C THR A 372 2.12 1.58 10.33
N LEU A 373 2.46 1.34 11.60
CA LEU A 373 3.70 0.70 12.01
C LEU A 373 3.82 -0.73 11.47
N LEU A 374 2.76 -1.53 11.59
CA LEU A 374 2.70 -2.89 11.06
C LEU A 374 2.87 -2.90 9.54
N TYR A 375 2.13 -2.06 8.82
CA TYR A 375 2.21 -1.98 7.36
C TYR A 375 3.63 -1.60 6.88
N PHE A 376 4.20 -0.51 7.41
CA PHE A 376 5.56 -0.10 7.02
C PHE A 376 6.63 -1.09 7.49
N SER A 377 6.41 -1.80 8.60
CA SER A 377 7.37 -2.83 9.04
C SER A 377 7.57 -3.94 8.02
N ALA A 378 6.47 -4.39 7.39
CA ALA A 378 6.54 -5.40 6.35
C ALA A 378 7.26 -4.89 5.09
N ILE A 379 7.07 -3.61 4.73
CA ILE A 379 7.80 -2.99 3.61
C ILE A 379 9.30 -2.89 3.91
N PHE A 380 9.68 -2.42 5.11
CA PHE A 380 11.08 -2.31 5.50
C PHE A 380 11.77 -3.68 5.62
N ASP A 381 11.06 -4.69 6.12
CA ASP A 381 11.54 -6.07 6.14
C ASP A 381 11.72 -6.64 4.73
N CYS A 382 10.82 -6.32 3.80
CA CYS A 382 10.97 -6.66 2.38
C CYS A 382 12.18 -5.97 1.75
N LEU A 383 12.38 -4.68 1.99
CA LEU A 383 13.55 -3.95 1.48
C LEU A 383 14.86 -4.55 1.98
N GLU A 384 14.92 -4.95 3.26
CA GLU A 384 16.08 -5.64 3.82
C GLU A 384 16.35 -7.00 3.15
N ALA A 385 15.29 -7.74 2.81
CA ALA A 385 15.42 -9.03 2.13
C ALA A 385 15.81 -8.90 0.64
N CYS A 386 15.53 -7.76 0.01
CA CYS A 386 15.72 -7.56 -1.43
C CYS A 386 16.96 -6.73 -1.80
N MET A 387 17.51 -5.95 -0.86
CA MET A 387 18.53 -4.94 -1.15
C MET A 387 19.53 -4.77 -0.01
N ASP A 388 20.78 -4.50 -0.36
CA ASP A 388 21.86 -4.26 0.59
C ASP A 388 21.65 -2.98 1.41
N ARG A 389 22.30 -2.93 2.59
CA ARG A 389 22.20 -1.77 3.48
C ARG A 389 22.80 -0.47 2.96
N SER A 390 23.76 -0.59 2.06
CA SER A 390 24.41 0.53 1.40
C SER A 390 23.78 0.87 0.05
N ASP A 391 22.70 0.19 -0.36
CA ASP A 391 22.07 0.45 -1.66
C ASP A 391 21.47 1.88 -1.68
N PRO A 392 21.94 2.75 -2.59
CA PRO A 392 21.52 4.15 -2.63
C PRO A 392 20.06 4.31 -3.04
N SER A 393 19.52 3.39 -3.84
CA SER A 393 18.14 3.43 -4.29
C SER A 393 17.19 3.11 -3.14
N ARG A 394 17.55 2.11 -2.32
CA ARG A 394 16.85 1.82 -1.07
C ARG A 394 16.89 3.01 -0.11
N MET A 395 18.08 3.57 0.15
CA MET A 395 18.25 4.70 1.06
C MET A 395 17.44 5.92 0.59
N GLY A 396 17.40 6.19 -0.72
CA GLY A 396 16.57 7.24 -1.31
C GLY A 396 15.07 6.99 -1.13
N ALA A 397 14.60 5.76 -1.39
CA ALA A 397 13.20 5.39 -1.23
C ALA A 397 12.75 5.46 0.25
N GLU A 398 13.53 4.94 1.18
CA GLU A 398 13.26 5.03 2.62
C GLU A 398 13.28 6.49 3.10
N GLY A 399 14.34 7.23 2.77
CA GLY A 399 14.61 8.58 3.26
C GLY A 399 13.64 9.65 2.79
N LEU A 400 13.04 9.47 1.60
CA LEU A 400 12.12 10.45 1.02
C LEU A 400 10.71 9.89 0.85
N TYR A 401 10.53 8.79 0.12
CA TYR A 401 9.19 8.29 -0.21
C TYR A 401 8.47 7.71 1.02
N LEU A 402 9.08 6.71 1.69
CA LEU A 402 8.47 6.07 2.85
C LEU A 402 8.43 7.01 4.05
N SER A 403 9.51 7.77 4.30
CA SER A 403 9.55 8.83 5.30
C SER A 403 8.41 9.84 5.15
N TYR A 404 8.15 10.32 3.92
CA TYR A 404 7.03 11.22 3.65
C TYR A 404 5.68 10.56 3.94
N ALA A 405 5.48 9.32 3.50
CA ALA A 405 4.23 8.59 3.73
C ALA A 405 3.96 8.34 5.23
N ILE A 406 4.99 7.98 6.00
CA ILE A 406 4.93 7.81 7.46
C ILE A 406 4.57 9.15 8.12
N LYS A 407 5.30 10.23 7.80
CA LYS A 407 5.03 11.57 8.33
C LYS A 407 3.63 12.07 8.00
N ASN A 408 3.16 11.84 6.77
CA ASN A 408 1.81 12.23 6.37
C ASN A 408 0.76 11.49 7.21
N SER A 409 0.94 10.18 7.43
CA SER A 409 0.00 9.33 8.18
C SER A 409 -0.04 9.64 9.68
N ILE A 410 1.11 9.98 10.27
CA ILE A 410 1.27 10.15 11.72
C ILE A 410 1.21 11.62 12.16
N ALA A 411 1.88 12.54 11.45
CA ALA A 411 2.03 13.92 11.89
C ALA A 411 0.91 14.87 11.43
N LYS A 412 0.15 14.51 10.39
CA LYS A 412 -0.91 15.36 9.82
C LYS A 412 -2.30 14.87 10.21
N GLU A 413 -3.26 15.79 10.22
CA GLU A 413 -4.68 15.54 10.51
C GLU A 413 -5.60 16.23 9.51
N GLY A 414 -6.85 15.77 9.45
CA GLY A 414 -7.89 16.38 8.61
C GLY A 414 -7.46 16.53 7.15
N LYS A 415 -7.68 17.72 6.57
CA LYS A 415 -7.40 18.00 5.14
C LYS A 415 -5.92 18.01 4.76
N GLU A 416 -5.01 18.12 5.73
CA GLU A 416 -3.57 18.09 5.46
C GLU A 416 -3.06 16.66 5.27
N ARG A 417 -3.81 15.68 5.76
CA ARG A 417 -3.51 14.26 5.63
C ARG A 417 -4.00 13.78 4.27
N THR A 418 -3.06 13.41 3.41
CA THR A 418 -3.29 13.06 2.00
C THR A 418 -2.85 11.64 1.66
N PHE A 419 -2.10 10.99 2.55
CA PHE A 419 -1.74 9.58 2.43
C PHE A 419 -2.75 8.72 3.20
N GLU A 420 -3.93 8.57 2.61
CA GLU A 420 -4.98 7.71 3.14
C GLU A 420 -4.96 6.37 2.41
N CYS A 421 -5.15 5.28 3.15
CA CYS A 421 -5.24 3.93 2.61
C CYS A 421 -6.46 3.23 3.21
N VAL A 422 -7.13 2.46 2.38
CA VAL A 422 -8.33 1.69 2.71
C VAL A 422 -8.21 0.30 2.10
N LYS A 423 -8.81 -0.69 2.76
CA LYS A 423 -8.84 -2.08 2.33
C LYS A 423 -9.80 -2.29 1.15
N ILE A 424 -9.69 -3.43 0.48
CA ILE A 424 -10.52 -3.80 -0.68
C ILE A 424 -12.03 -3.68 -0.42
N ASP A 425 -12.50 -3.91 0.81
CA ASP A 425 -13.93 -3.82 1.15
C ASP A 425 -14.50 -2.41 0.95
N TYR A 426 -13.70 -1.38 1.22
CA TYR A 426 -14.09 0.00 0.95
C TYR A 426 -14.19 0.24 -0.56
N TRP A 427 -13.17 -0.18 -1.32
CA TRP A 427 -13.16 -0.02 -2.78
C TRP A 427 -14.32 -0.76 -3.42
N ARG A 428 -14.66 -1.96 -2.95
CA ARG A 428 -15.82 -2.71 -3.42
C ARG A 428 -17.13 -1.98 -3.19
N ALA A 429 -17.35 -1.45 -1.98
CA ALA A 429 -18.54 -0.65 -1.69
C ALA A 429 -18.60 0.59 -2.59
N TYR A 430 -17.48 1.32 -2.69
CA TYR A 430 -17.40 2.55 -3.49
C TYR A 430 -17.63 2.31 -4.99
N LEU A 431 -17.00 1.30 -5.58
CA LEU A 431 -17.11 0.99 -7.02
C LEU A 431 -18.50 0.44 -7.36
N ALA A 432 -19.15 -0.29 -6.45
CA ALA A 432 -20.53 -0.74 -6.62
C ALA A 432 -21.53 0.42 -6.78
N GLU A 433 -21.30 1.57 -6.13
CA GLU A 433 -22.12 2.78 -6.30
C GLU A 433 -22.08 3.34 -7.74
N PHE A 434 -21.04 3.00 -8.50
CA PHE A 434 -20.90 3.36 -9.92
C PHE A 434 -21.40 2.27 -10.87
N GLY A 435 -22.00 1.20 -10.35
CA GLY A 435 -22.50 0.07 -11.14
C GLY A 435 -21.39 -0.85 -11.63
N MET A 436 -20.27 -0.92 -10.90
CA MET A 436 -19.18 -1.83 -11.22
C MET A 436 -19.25 -3.09 -10.36
N GLU A 437 -18.95 -4.24 -10.97
CA GLU A 437 -18.81 -5.51 -10.27
C GLU A 437 -17.39 -6.04 -10.38
N GLU A 438 -16.90 -6.59 -9.28
CA GLU A 438 -15.64 -7.30 -9.20
C GLU A 438 -15.70 -8.59 -10.04
N THR A 439 -14.67 -8.86 -10.82
CA THR A 439 -14.54 -10.02 -11.69
C THR A 439 -13.46 -10.95 -11.18
N GLU A 440 -13.67 -12.26 -11.34
CA GLU A 440 -12.68 -13.27 -10.95
C GLU A 440 -11.41 -13.15 -11.81
N LEU A 441 -10.26 -13.19 -11.13
CA LEU A 441 -8.98 -13.40 -11.79
C LEU A 441 -8.93 -14.81 -12.37
N SER A 442 -8.42 -14.94 -13.60
CA SER A 442 -8.29 -16.26 -14.23
C SER A 442 -7.21 -17.10 -13.55
N MET A 443 -7.25 -18.41 -13.77
CA MET A 443 -6.20 -19.33 -13.34
C MET A 443 -4.83 -18.99 -13.94
N THR A 444 -4.79 -18.42 -15.15
CA THR A 444 -3.54 -18.03 -15.81
C THR A 444 -2.99 -16.75 -15.19
N SER A 445 -3.85 -15.80 -14.82
CA SER A 445 -3.46 -14.64 -14.01
C SER A 445 -2.88 -15.08 -12.65
N LEU A 446 -3.54 -15.98 -11.93
CA LEU A 446 -3.02 -16.50 -10.66
C LEU A 446 -1.71 -17.30 -10.84
N TYR A 447 -1.60 -18.08 -11.91
CA TYR A 447 -0.36 -18.78 -12.25
C TYR A 447 0.77 -17.79 -12.52
N GLN A 448 0.50 -16.67 -13.22
CA GLN A 448 1.47 -15.61 -13.44
C GLN A 448 1.98 -15.04 -12.12
N ALA A 449 1.10 -14.76 -11.16
CA ALA A 449 1.50 -14.32 -9.82
C ALA A 449 2.50 -15.30 -9.16
N ILE A 450 2.18 -16.59 -9.19
CA ILE A 450 3.02 -17.67 -8.65
C ILE A 450 4.38 -17.75 -9.37
N GLN A 451 4.41 -17.57 -10.70
CA GLN A 451 5.66 -17.57 -11.45
C GLN A 451 6.54 -16.37 -11.11
N VAL A 452 5.92 -15.20 -10.88
CA VAL A 452 6.67 -14.02 -10.44
C VAL A 452 7.28 -14.25 -9.06
N VAL A 453 6.52 -14.79 -8.10
CA VAL A 453 7.04 -15.16 -6.77
C VAL A 453 8.32 -16.01 -6.89
N LYS A 454 8.31 -17.04 -7.75
CA LYS A 454 9.44 -17.95 -7.94
C LYS A 454 10.71 -17.30 -8.52
N LYS A 455 10.60 -16.11 -9.11
CA LYS A 455 11.76 -15.37 -9.66
C LYS A 455 12.59 -14.67 -8.58
N PHE A 456 12.04 -14.49 -7.38
CA PHE A 456 12.71 -13.79 -6.29
C PHE A 456 13.25 -14.79 -5.26
N ALA A 457 14.51 -14.61 -4.85
CA ALA A 457 15.09 -15.42 -3.77
C ALA A 457 14.29 -15.29 -2.46
N CYS A 458 13.77 -14.10 -2.19
CA CYS A 458 12.91 -13.79 -1.07
C CYS A 458 11.41 -14.05 -1.32
N GLY A 459 11.05 -14.63 -2.49
CA GLY A 459 9.66 -14.84 -2.88
C GLY A 459 8.90 -15.79 -1.95
N SER A 460 9.59 -16.70 -1.24
CA SER A 460 8.99 -17.58 -0.23
C SER A 460 8.39 -16.83 0.96
N TYR A 461 8.72 -15.55 1.16
CA TYR A 461 8.09 -14.68 2.15
C TYR A 461 6.81 -14.01 1.65
N CYS A 462 6.54 -14.02 0.35
CA CYS A 462 5.29 -13.49 -0.19
C CYS A 462 4.13 -14.45 0.10
N THR A 463 2.98 -13.88 0.46
CA THR A 463 1.71 -14.61 0.56
C THR A 463 0.78 -14.15 -0.56
N LEU A 464 0.02 -15.09 -1.11
CA LEU A 464 -0.96 -14.85 -2.17
C LEU A 464 -2.28 -15.44 -1.68
N ASP A 465 -3.19 -14.58 -1.27
CA ASP A 465 -4.48 -14.99 -0.70
C ASP A 465 -5.62 -14.40 -1.53
N MET A 466 -6.77 -15.06 -1.54
CA MET A 466 -7.97 -14.53 -2.20
C MET A 466 -8.91 -13.92 -1.17
N ASN A 467 -9.33 -12.67 -1.38
CA ASN A 467 -10.42 -12.04 -0.65
C ASN A 467 -11.55 -11.72 -1.64
N GLY A 468 -12.60 -12.56 -1.63
CA GLY A 468 -13.61 -12.53 -2.68
C GLY A 468 -12.98 -12.89 -4.02
N LYS A 469 -13.07 -11.99 -5.00
CA LYS A 469 -12.52 -12.18 -6.35
C LYS A 469 -11.15 -11.49 -6.54
N CYS A 470 -10.67 -10.80 -5.50
CA CYS A 470 -9.43 -10.02 -5.48
C CYS A 470 -8.27 -10.85 -4.95
N LEU A 471 -7.10 -10.67 -5.57
CA LEU A 471 -5.84 -11.20 -5.07
C LEU A 471 -5.24 -10.23 -4.03
N ILE A 472 -5.06 -10.72 -2.82
CA ILE A 472 -4.29 -10.06 -1.76
C ILE A 472 -2.85 -10.55 -1.83
N ILE A 473 -1.93 -9.61 -1.99
CA ILE A 473 -0.49 -9.85 -2.04
C ILE A 473 0.10 -9.37 -0.72
N GLY A 474 0.64 -10.32 0.05
CA GLY A 474 1.21 -10.05 1.37
C GLY A 474 2.70 -10.34 1.47
N TRP A 475 3.28 -9.92 2.58
CA TRP A 475 4.65 -10.20 3.00
C TRP A 475 4.64 -10.75 4.42
N LYS A 476 5.08 -12.00 4.60
CA LYS A 476 5.06 -12.74 5.88
C LYS A 476 3.70 -12.70 6.59
N GLY A 477 2.64 -12.77 5.78
CA GLY A 477 1.25 -12.73 6.26
C GLY A 477 0.70 -11.33 6.53
N THR A 478 1.49 -10.27 6.41
CA THR A 478 0.97 -8.89 6.41
C THR A 478 0.50 -8.52 5.00
N PRO A 479 -0.79 -8.19 4.79
CA PRO A 479 -1.29 -7.71 3.51
C PRO A 479 -0.60 -6.42 3.07
N ILE A 480 -0.16 -6.35 1.80
CA ILE A 480 0.53 -5.19 1.25
C ILE A 480 -0.32 -4.50 0.18
N ASN A 481 -0.75 -5.24 -0.84
CA ASN A 481 -1.58 -4.71 -1.92
C ASN A 481 -2.76 -5.63 -2.22
N SER A 482 -3.88 -5.05 -2.59
CA SER A 482 -4.97 -5.74 -3.29
C SER A 482 -4.86 -5.49 -4.79
N LEU A 483 -4.99 -6.55 -5.59
CA LEU A 483 -5.14 -6.49 -7.04
C LEU A 483 -6.53 -7.02 -7.40
N SER A 484 -7.35 -6.15 -7.99
CA SER A 484 -8.74 -6.45 -8.34
C SER A 484 -9.05 -6.06 -9.78
N VAL A 485 -10.05 -6.74 -10.35
CA VAL A 485 -10.50 -6.54 -11.73
C VAL A 485 -11.99 -6.24 -11.71
N TRP A 486 -12.43 -5.27 -12.50
CA TRP A 486 -13.80 -4.75 -12.46
C TRP A 486 -14.38 -4.55 -13.86
N LYS A 487 -15.70 -4.69 -13.95
CA LYS A 487 -16.49 -4.40 -15.17
C LYS A 487 -17.72 -3.59 -14.79
N PHE A 488 -18.22 -2.78 -15.73
CA PHE A 488 -19.53 -2.15 -15.58
C PHE A 488 -20.64 -3.17 -15.87
N CYS A 489 -21.68 -3.18 -15.03
CA CYS A 489 -22.87 -4.01 -15.19
C CYS A 489 -23.90 -3.41 -16.16
#